data_AF-A0A0S7WDW1-F1
#
_entry.id   AF-A0A0S7WDW1-F1
#
_cell.length_a   1.000
_cell.length_b   1.000
_cell.length_c   1.000
_cell.angle_alpha   90.00
_cell.angle_beta   90.00
_cell.angle_gamma   90.00
#
_symmetry.space_group_name_H-M   'P 1'
#
loop_
_entity.id
_entity.type
_entity.pdbx_description
1 polymer ?
#
loop_
_entity_poly.entity_id
_entity_poly.type
_entity_poly.pdbx_seq_one_letter_code
_entity_poly.pdbx_strand_id
1 'polypeptide(L)' 'MTTPKPKGRSVVILLIVGIIVVAFMAHGCGTTVPSGHHAVKYSKFGKGTKMGSIYGEGWKWKLPWDSFFVYKTQ' A
#
# COMPACT_ATOMS: atom_id res chain seq x y z
N MET A 1 -15.94 -19.92 -25.90
CA MET A 1 -16.09 -18.65 -25.14
C MET A 1 -15.53 -17.52 -25.99
N THR A 2 -16.38 -16.86 -26.77
CA THR A 2 -16.01 -15.67 -27.54
C THR A 2 -16.08 -14.46 -26.60
N THR A 3 -14.93 -13.87 -26.27
CA THR A 3 -14.89 -12.65 -25.47
C THR A 3 -15.57 -11.51 -26.24
N PRO A 4 -16.53 -10.79 -25.63
CA PRO A 4 -17.17 -9.66 -26.30
C PRO A 4 -16.14 -8.56 -26.55
N LYS A 5 -16.04 -8.08 -27.80
CA LYS A 5 -15.19 -6.93 -28.15
C LYS A 5 -15.62 -5.73 -27.31
N PRO A 6 -14.75 -5.14 -26.48
CA PRO A 6 -15.12 -4.00 -25.66
C PRO A 6 -15.42 -2.81 -26.57
N LYS A 7 -16.61 -2.21 -26.43
CA LYS A 7 -16.95 -0.91 -27.04
C LYS A 7 -15.91 0.13 -26.62
N GLY A 8 -15.63 1.14 -27.45
CA GLY A 8 -14.59 2.16 -27.19
C GLY A 8 -14.67 2.81 -25.80
N ARG A 9 -15.88 2.95 -25.23
CA ARG A 9 -16.09 3.44 -23.87
C ARG A 9 -15.58 2.49 -22.77
N SER A 10 -15.68 1.17 -22.96
CA SER A 10 -15.12 0.16 -22.05
C SER A 10 -13.59 0.10 -22.11
N VAL A 11 -12.99 0.38 -23.27
CA VAL A 11 -11.52 0.41 -23.42
C VAL A 11 -10.93 1.59 -22.62
N VAL A 12 -11.57 2.76 -22.69
CA VAL A 12 -11.16 3.94 -21.90
C VAL A 12 -11.27 3.66 -20.40
N ILE A 13 -12.34 3.02 -19.94
CA ILE A 13 -12.51 2.67 -18.51
C ILE A 13 -11.44 1.67 -18.08
N LEU A 14 -11.15 0.64 -18.89
CA LEU A 14 -10.09 -0.33 -18.60
C LEU A 14 -8.71 0.32 -18.53
N LEU A 15 -8.42 1.29 -19.41
CA LEU A 15 -7.18 2.05 -19.37
C LEU A 15 -7.06 2.90 -18.10
N ILE A 16 -8.12 3.61 -17.72
CA ILE A 16 -8.13 4.43 -16.49
C ILE A 16 -7.92 3.54 -15.25
N VAL A 17 -8.65 2.43 -15.16
CA VAL A 17 -8.49 1.47 -14.06
C VAL A 17 -7.08 0.88 -14.05
N GLY A 18 -6.52 0.53 -15.22
CA GLY A 18 -5.16 0.04 -15.35
C GLY A 18 -4.12 1.04 -14.84
N ILE A 19 -4.24 2.31 -15.22
CA ILE A 19 -3.35 3.40 -14.76
C ILE A 19 -3.45 3.57 -13.24
N ILE A 20 -4.67 3.53 -12.68
CA ILE A 20 -4.87 3.64 -11.23
C ILE A 20 -4.16 2.48 -10.50
N VAL A 21 -4.34 1.23 -10.95
CA VAL A 21 -3.71 0.07 -10.31
C VAL A 21 -2.18 0.16 -10.36
N VAL A 22 -1.62 0.57 -11.51
CA VAL A 22 -0.16 0.77 -11.66
C VAL A 22 0.34 1.88 -10.74
N ALA A 23 -0.37 3.00 -10.65
CA ALA A 23 0.00 4.11 -9.76
C ALA A 23 -0.06 3.72 -8.27
N PHE A 24 -0.98 2.83 -7.88
CA PHE A 24 -1.06 2.28 -6.53
C PHE A 24 0.08 1.29 -6.24
N MET A 25 0.44 0.44 -7.21
CA MET A 25 1.60 -0.46 -7.06
C MET A 25 2.92 0.32 -6.99
N ALA A 26 3.10 1.36 -7.80
CA ALA A 26 4.32 2.16 -7.85
C ALA A 26 4.64 2.88 -6.53
N HIS A 27 3.62 3.28 -5.76
CA HIS A 27 3.83 3.94 -4.48
C HIS A 27 4.15 2.98 -3.31
N GLY A 28 4.23 1.67 -3.54
CA GLY A 28 4.69 0.72 -2.54
C GLY A 28 3.72 0.55 -1.38
N CYS A 29 2.68 -0.25 -1.59
CA CYS A 29 1.73 -0.65 -0.53
C CYS A 29 2.30 -1.67 0.49
N GLY A 30 3.60 -1.97 0.43
CA GLY A 30 4.24 -2.91 1.34
C GLY A 30 5.49 -2.30 1.94
N THR A 31 5.61 -2.37 3.27
CA THR A 31 6.91 -2.19 3.93
C THR A 31 7.38 -3.53 4.43
N THR A 32 8.69 -3.76 4.41
CA THR A 32 9.29 -4.89 5.08
C THR A 32 9.95 -4.40 6.36
N VAL A 33 9.57 -4.99 7.50
CA VAL A 33 10.19 -4.69 8.79
C VAL A 33 11.29 -5.72 9.01
N PRO A 34 12.58 -5.32 9.03
CA PRO A 34 13.70 -6.24 9.20
C PRO A 34 13.68 -6.87 10.60
N SER A 35 14.35 -8.01 10.74
CA SER A 35 14.44 -8.71 12.03
C SER A 35 15.16 -7.87 13.09
N GLY A 36 14.74 -7.97 14.35
CA GLY A 36 15.18 -7.15 15.47
C GLY A 36 14.60 -5.73 15.51
N HIS A 37 13.62 -5.42 14.66
CA HIS A 37 13.01 -4.09 14.58
C HIS A 37 11.49 -4.13 14.75
N HIS A 38 10.97 -3.11 15.41
CA HIS A 38 9.55 -2.84 15.52
C HIS A 38 9.19 -1.64 14.65
N ALA A 39 8.01 -1.66 14.07
CA ALA A 39 7.50 -0.56 13.26
C ALA A 39 6.26 0.06 13.89
N VAL A 40 6.21 1.39 13.95
CA VAL A 40 4.98 2.13 14.29
C VAL A 40 4.42 2.73 13.02
N LYS A 41 3.12 2.54 12.81
CA LYS A 41 2.41 3.08 11.65
C LYS A 41 2.06 4.56 11.88
N TYR A 42 2.46 5.39 10.94
CA TYR A 42 2.08 6.79 10.83
C TYR A 42 1.13 6.97 9.64
N SER A 43 -0.07 7.49 9.90
CA SER A 43 -1.03 7.78 8.84
C SER A 43 -1.09 9.26 8.51
N LYS A 44 -0.66 9.64 7.30
CA LYS A 44 -0.53 11.05 6.86
C LYS A 44 -1.88 11.77 6.71
N PHE A 45 -2.94 11.05 6.34
CA PHE A 45 -4.30 11.57 6.20
C PHE A 45 -5.26 11.14 7.32
N GLY A 46 -4.73 10.75 8.50
CA GLY A 46 -5.53 10.23 9.62
C GLY A 46 -5.08 10.74 11.00
N LYS A 47 -5.31 9.94 12.05
CA LYS A 47 -4.97 10.22 13.46
C LYS A 47 -3.45 10.27 13.77
N GLY A 48 -2.60 10.57 12.78
CA GLY A 48 -1.14 10.66 12.95
C GLY A 48 -0.49 9.33 13.34
N THR A 49 0.44 9.38 14.29
CA THR A 49 1.18 8.21 14.80
C THR A 49 0.27 7.32 15.64
N LYS A 50 0.05 6.07 15.22
CA LYS A 50 -0.72 5.11 16.01
C LYS A 50 0.14 4.53 17.14
N MET A 51 0.18 5.23 18.28
CA MET A 51 0.97 4.88 19.48
C MET A 51 0.49 3.64 20.26
N GLY A 52 -0.49 2.88 19.76
CA GLY A 52 -1.01 1.67 20.41
C GLY A 52 -0.83 0.37 19.61
N SER A 53 -0.27 0.44 18.40
CA SER A 53 -0.09 -0.74 17.55
C SER A 53 1.35 -0.81 17.08
N ILE A 54 2.13 -1.63 17.79
CA ILE A 54 3.49 -1.97 17.44
C ILE A 54 3.42 -3.13 16.45
N TYR A 55 3.91 -2.90 15.24
CA TYR A 55 3.98 -3.91 14.20
C TYR A 55 5.34 -4.60 14.31
N GLY A 56 5.31 -5.91 14.61
CA GLY A 56 6.51 -6.73 14.62
C GLY A 56 7.09 -6.98 13.21
N GLU A 57 8.09 -7.83 13.18
CA GLU A 57 8.88 -8.20 12.00
C GLU A 57 8.02 -8.77 10.85
N GLY A 58 8.56 -8.66 9.64
CA GLY A 58 7.98 -9.23 8.42
C GLY A 58 7.30 -8.21 7.51
N TRP A 59 6.62 -8.73 6.48
CA TRP A 59 5.94 -7.91 5.49
C TRP A 59 4.64 -7.33 6.07
N LYS A 60 4.54 -6.00 6.08
CA LYS A 60 3.35 -5.29 6.54
C LYS A 60 2.77 -4.48 5.39
N TRP A 61 1.50 -4.74 5.12
CA TRP A 61 0.74 -3.96 4.16
C TRP A 61 0.44 -2.57 4.75
N LYS A 62 0.73 -1.52 3.98
CA LYS A 62 0.32 -0.16 4.28
C LYS A 62 -0.29 0.49 3.06
N LEU A 63 -1.09 1.50 3.33
CA LEU A 63 -1.52 2.40 2.28
C LEU A 63 -0.32 3.24 1.83
N PRO A 64 -0.26 3.65 0.56
CA PRO A 64 0.92 4.34 0.02
C PRO A 64 1.20 5.68 0.70
N TRP A 65 0.17 6.32 1.26
CA TRP A 65 0.27 7.55 2.04
C TRP A 65 0.60 7.34 3.53
N ASP A 66 0.64 6.10 3.99
CA ASP A 66 1.06 5.79 5.35
C ASP A 66 2.58 5.54 5.36
N SER A 67 3.24 5.92 6.45
CA SER A 67 4.66 5.66 6.70
C SER A 67 4.80 4.68 7.85
N PHE A 68 5.83 3.84 7.82
CA PHE A 68 6.20 3.01 8.96
C PHE A 68 7.53 3.53 9.51
N PHE A 69 7.55 3.85 10.79
CA PHE A 69 8.76 4.21 11.51
C PHE A 69 9.33 2.96 12.16
N VAL A 70 10.42 2.46 11.59
CA VAL A 70 11.11 1.26 12.06
C VAL A 70 12.17 1.67 13.09
N TYR A 71 12.16 1.05 14.28
CA TYR A 71 13.13 1.24 15.34
C TYR A 71 13.61 -0.09 15.89
N LYS A 72 14.85 -0.14 16.37
CA LYS A 72 15.46 -1.36 16.91
C LYS A 72 14.86 -1.68 18.28
N THR A 73 14.45 -2.92 18.48
CA THR A 73 14.09 -3.43 19.81
C THR A 73 15.39 -3.87 20.49
N GLN A 74 15.58 -3.41 21.74
CA GLN A 74 16.79 -3.64 22.53
C GLN A 74 17.19 -5.11 22.61
#